data_AF-A0A9E5ME74-F1
#
_entry.id   AF-A0A9E5ME74-F1
#
_cell.length_a   1.000
_cell.length_b   1.000
_cell.length_c   1.000
_cell.angle_alpha   90.00
_cell.angle_beta   90.00
_cell.angle_gamma   90.00
#
_symmetry.space_group_name_H-M   'P 1'
#
loop_
_entity.id
_entity.type
_entity.pdbx_description
1 polymer ?
#
loop_
_entity_poly.entity_id
_entity_poly.type
_entity_poly.pdbx_seq_one_letter_code
_entity_poly.pdbx_strand_id
1 'polypeptide(L)'
;MPEPVIDRTWPITVATLRKALGYSSDQGDADELALFAQAACELIDLMTGRASDPTRHTVTVGESAVVPIVFINSARETAKLWWQQSKNGPRGVVSDPGAQVQGPPMGAALPRKVEGWLADYPPPPGFGQPITEAE
;
A
#
# COMPACT_ATOMS: atom_id res chain seq x y z
N MET A 1 18.08 16.57 -7.73
CA MET A 1 17.30 15.74 -8.68
C MET A 1 15.83 15.92 -8.35
N PRO A 2 14.92 16.01 -9.34
CA PRO A 2 13.49 16.03 -9.05
C PRO A 2 13.08 14.71 -8.36
N GLU A 3 12.17 14.77 -7.38
CA GLU A 3 11.65 13.56 -6.74
C GLU A 3 10.83 12.74 -7.77
N PRO A 4 10.95 11.40 -7.77
CA PRO A 4 10.16 10.56 -8.64
C PRO A 4 8.67 10.70 -8.32
N VAL A 5 7.88 10.85 -9.38
CA VAL A 5 6.42 11.06 -9.31
C VAL A 5 5.73 9.72 -9.20
N ILE A 6 4.84 9.57 -8.22
CA ILE A 6 3.95 8.42 -8.12
C ILE A 6 2.78 8.67 -9.08
N ASP A 7 2.59 7.78 -10.06
CA ASP A 7 1.77 7.98 -11.26
C ASP A 7 0.25 7.97 -11.02
N ARG A 8 -0.24 8.35 -9.82
CA ARG A 8 -1.67 8.30 -9.47
C ARG A 8 -2.10 9.49 -8.63
N THR A 9 -3.42 9.75 -8.60
CA THR A 9 -4.12 10.81 -7.84
C THR A 9 -3.98 10.72 -6.31
N TRP A 10 -3.05 9.89 -5.82
CA TRP A 10 -2.76 9.70 -4.42
C TRP A 10 -1.85 10.82 -3.90
N PRO A 11 -2.17 11.48 -2.78
CA PRO A 11 -1.34 12.52 -2.20
C PRO A 11 -0.19 11.92 -1.35
N ILE A 12 0.46 10.86 -1.84
CA ILE A 12 1.66 10.28 -1.25
C ILE A 12 2.86 10.67 -2.08
N THR A 13 3.94 11.07 -1.41
CA THR A 13 5.22 11.40 -2.03
C THR A 13 6.36 10.62 -1.37
N VAL A 14 7.50 10.54 -2.04
CA VAL A 14 8.73 9.98 -1.46
C VAL A 14 9.10 10.71 -0.16
N ALA A 15 9.01 12.04 -0.13
CA ALA A 15 9.22 12.83 1.08
C ALA A 15 8.30 12.40 2.24
N THR A 16 7.04 12.07 1.95
CA THR A 16 6.07 11.58 2.95
C THR A 16 6.50 10.24 3.55
N LEU A 17 7.01 9.32 2.73
CA LEU A 17 7.53 8.03 3.20
C LEU A 17 8.83 8.18 3.98
N ARG A 18 9.78 8.99 3.50
CA ARG A 18 11.05 9.24 4.23
C ARG A 18 10.79 9.78 5.62
N LYS A 19 9.88 10.76 5.74
CA LYS A 19 9.47 11.28 7.04
C LYS A 19 8.87 10.20 7.95
N ALA A 20 8.09 9.27 7.40
CA ALA A 20 7.49 8.17 8.15
C ALA A 20 8.51 7.08 8.58
N LEU A 21 9.62 6.98 7.85
CA LEU A 21 10.76 6.09 8.13
C LEU A 21 11.83 6.74 9.02
N GLY A 22 11.79 8.07 9.18
CA GLY A 22 12.81 8.84 9.90
C GLY A 22 14.12 8.99 9.12
N TYR A 23 14.07 8.89 7.78
CA TYR A 23 15.25 8.93 6.91
C TYR A 23 15.50 10.35 6.38
N SER A 24 16.77 10.69 6.13
CA SER A 24 17.14 11.96 5.51
C SER A 24 16.86 11.96 3.99
N SER A 25 16.73 13.14 3.39
CA SER A 25 16.43 13.32 1.96
C SER A 25 17.51 12.80 1.01
N ASP A 26 18.71 12.52 1.53
CA ASP A 26 19.93 12.41 0.73
C ASP A 26 20.43 10.95 0.60
N GLN A 27 19.65 9.95 1.03
CA GLN A 27 20.09 8.54 1.07
C GLN A 27 20.09 7.82 -0.29
N GLY A 28 19.76 8.50 -1.40
CA GLY A 28 19.74 7.87 -2.74
C GLY A 28 18.68 6.78 -2.91
N ASP A 29 17.71 6.70 -2.00
CA ASP A 29 16.65 5.68 -1.92
C ASP A 29 15.33 6.10 -2.59
N ALA A 30 15.32 7.24 -3.29
CA ALA A 30 14.10 7.88 -3.77
C ALA A 30 13.30 6.98 -4.72
N ASP A 31 13.99 6.33 -5.66
CA ASP A 31 13.36 5.51 -6.70
C ASP A 31 12.75 4.24 -6.10
N GLU A 32 13.47 3.57 -5.19
CA GLU A 32 12.94 2.40 -4.51
C GLU A 32 11.74 2.77 -3.60
N LEU A 33 11.83 3.89 -2.87
CA LEU A 33 10.71 4.36 -2.05
C LEU A 33 9.48 4.70 -2.88
N ALA A 34 9.66 5.31 -4.06
CA ALA A 34 8.57 5.55 -5.00
C ALA A 34 7.93 4.24 -5.48
N LEU A 35 8.74 3.22 -5.77
CA LEU A 35 8.23 1.90 -6.15
C LEU A 35 7.35 1.28 -5.04
N PHE A 36 7.81 1.30 -3.79
CA PHE A 36 7.01 0.78 -2.67
C PHE A 36 5.75 1.62 -2.41
N ALA A 37 5.84 2.95 -2.57
CA ALA A 37 4.68 3.83 -2.47
C ALA A 37 3.62 3.48 -3.50
N GLN A 38 4.04 3.36 -4.77
CA GLN A 38 3.17 3.05 -5.88
C GLN A 38 2.51 1.68 -5.70
N ALA A 39 3.29 0.65 -5.39
CA ALA A 39 2.76 -0.69 -5.17
C ALA A 39 1.76 -0.75 -4.00
N ALA A 40 1.99 0.02 -2.93
CA ALA A 40 1.06 0.07 -1.80
C ALA A 40 -0.26 0.75 -2.16
N CYS A 41 -0.22 1.86 -2.92
CA CYS A 41 -1.41 2.52 -3.45
C CYS A 41 -2.19 1.57 -4.38
N GLU A 42 -1.49 0.84 -5.27
CA GLU A 42 -2.08 -0.15 -6.18
C GLU A 42 -2.80 -1.27 -5.45
N LEU A 43 -2.18 -1.83 -4.41
CA LEU A 43 -2.80 -2.88 -3.61
C LEU A 43 -4.06 -2.37 -2.91
N ILE A 44 -4.03 -1.18 -2.33
CA ILE A 44 -5.21 -0.63 -1.65
C ILE A 44 -6.31 -0.34 -2.67
N ASP A 45 -5.96 0.25 -3.82
CA ASP A 45 -6.92 0.49 -4.88
C ASP A 45 -7.58 -0.82 -5.34
N LEU A 46 -6.81 -1.90 -5.45
CA LEU A 46 -7.32 -3.24 -5.78
C LEU A 46 -8.29 -3.73 -4.70
N MET A 47 -7.89 -3.67 -3.43
CA MET A 47 -8.65 -4.20 -2.29
C MET A 47 -9.95 -3.43 -2.02
N THR A 48 -10.00 -2.14 -2.34
CA THR A 48 -11.21 -1.31 -2.15
C THR A 48 -12.00 -1.11 -3.45
N GLY A 49 -11.53 -1.66 -4.56
CA GLY A 49 -12.11 -1.51 -5.90
C GLY A 49 -11.95 -0.15 -6.56
N ARG A 50 -11.03 0.68 -6.06
CA ARG A 50 -10.65 1.92 -6.71
C ARG A 50 -9.80 1.71 -7.95
N ALA A 51 -9.20 0.52 -8.10
CA ALA A 51 -8.49 0.15 -9.33
C ALA A 51 -9.43 0.15 -10.55
N SER A 52 -10.69 -0.25 -10.36
CA SER A 52 -11.72 -0.22 -11.41
C SER A 52 -12.52 1.10 -11.45
N ASP A 53 -12.70 1.75 -10.29
CA ASP A 53 -13.39 3.04 -10.17
C ASP A 53 -12.52 4.01 -9.35
N PRO A 54 -11.65 4.81 -9.98
CA PRO A 54 -10.70 5.68 -9.28
C PRO A 54 -11.33 6.72 -8.36
N THR A 55 -12.61 7.06 -8.58
CA THR A 55 -13.37 8.02 -7.77
C THR A 55 -14.11 7.38 -6.61
N ARG A 56 -14.13 6.05 -6.55
CA ARG A 56 -14.75 5.31 -5.45
C ARG A 56 -14.16 5.72 -4.11
N HIS A 57 -15.03 5.88 -3.11
CA HIS A 57 -14.66 6.31 -1.76
C HIS A 57 -14.04 7.71 -1.68
N THR A 58 -13.95 8.47 -2.78
CA THR A 58 -13.59 9.89 -2.70
C THR A 58 -14.70 10.65 -1.98
N VAL A 59 -14.30 11.60 -1.14
CA VAL A 59 -15.20 12.46 -0.39
C VAL A 59 -15.07 13.89 -0.88
N THR A 60 -16.18 14.60 -1.00
CA THR A 60 -16.17 16.01 -1.37
C THR A 60 -15.85 16.86 -0.14
N VAL A 61 -14.79 17.66 -0.22
CA VAL A 61 -14.42 18.65 0.79
C VAL A 61 -14.39 20.02 0.11
N GLY A 62 -15.38 20.86 0.41
CA GLY A 62 -15.60 22.10 -0.33
C GLY A 62 -15.96 21.80 -1.80
N GLU A 63 -15.19 22.34 -2.74
CA GLU A 63 -15.38 22.12 -4.19
C GLU A 63 -14.48 21.00 -4.76
N SER A 64 -13.70 20.32 -3.91
CA SER A 64 -12.69 19.33 -4.34
C SER A 64 -13.05 17.91 -3.90
N ALA A 65 -12.86 16.94 -4.80
CA ALA A 65 -12.91 15.51 -4.47
C ALA A 65 -11.57 15.07 -3.87
N VAL A 66 -11.59 14.47 -2.69
CA VAL A 66 -10.40 14.14 -1.91
C VAL A 66 -10.42 12.66 -1.52
N VAL A 67 -9.25 12.03 -1.53
CA VAL A 67 -9.05 10.68 -1.02
C VAL A 67 -9.09 10.70 0.52
N PRO A 68 -9.90 9.87 1.19
CA PRO A 68 -9.97 9.88 2.64
C PRO A 68 -8.61 9.58 3.29
N ILE A 69 -8.34 10.24 4.43
CA ILE A 69 -7.04 10.15 5.11
C ILE A 69 -6.64 8.71 5.50
N VAL A 70 -7.63 7.85 5.75
CA VAL A 70 -7.41 6.44 6.08
C VAL A 70 -6.73 5.68 4.94
N PHE A 71 -7.01 6.00 3.68
CA PHE A 71 -6.34 5.41 2.52
C PHE A 71 -4.87 5.82 2.50
N ILE A 72 -4.60 7.13 2.67
CA ILE A 72 -3.26 7.69 2.71
C ILE A 72 -2.43 7.03 3.83
N ASN A 73 -3.00 6.92 5.03
CA ASN A 73 -2.34 6.25 6.15
C ASN A 73 -2.10 4.76 5.89
N SER A 74 -3.06 4.09 5.24
CA SER A 74 -2.96 2.67 4.87
C SER A 74 -1.83 2.41 3.88
N ALA A 75 -1.72 3.23 2.83
CA ALA A 75 -0.67 3.12 1.83
C ALA A 75 0.70 3.41 2.44
N ARG A 76 0.78 4.43 3.31
CA ARG A 76 2.01 4.76 4.05
C ARG A 76 2.48 3.61 4.94
N GLU A 77 1.57 3.01 5.71
CA GLU A 77 1.90 1.90 6.61
C GLU A 77 2.32 0.65 5.83
N THR A 78 1.63 0.36 4.72
CA THR A 78 1.94 -0.77 3.84
C THR A 78 3.30 -0.61 3.17
N ALA A 79 3.56 0.54 2.54
CA ALA A 79 4.85 0.85 1.92
C ALA A 79 5.99 0.80 2.94
N LYS A 80 5.76 1.33 4.16
CA LYS A 80 6.74 1.27 5.26
C LYS A 80 7.06 -0.16 5.65
N LEU A 81 6.06 -1.03 5.80
CA LEU A 81 6.27 -2.44 6.14
C LEU A 81 7.11 -3.13 5.06
N TRP A 82 6.76 -2.95 3.79
CA TRP A 82 7.46 -3.60 2.68
C TRP A 82 8.88 -3.08 2.52
N TRP A 83 9.12 -1.79 2.72
CA TRP A 83 10.47 -1.23 2.81
C TRP A 83 11.28 -1.90 3.93
N GLN A 84 10.70 -2.02 5.12
CA GLN A 84 11.39 -2.66 6.24
C GLN A 84 11.67 -4.14 5.99
N GLN A 85 10.75 -4.86 5.35
CA GLN A 85 10.94 -6.26 4.95
C GLN A 85 12.02 -6.39 3.87
N SER A 86 12.07 -5.48 2.90
CA SER A 86 13.05 -5.53 1.81
C SER A 86 14.47 -5.25 2.31
N LYS A 87 14.63 -4.32 3.26
CA LYS A 87 15.93 -3.97 3.83
C LYS A 87 16.43 -4.93 4.90
N ASN A 88 15.52 -5.60 5.62
CA ASN A 88 15.92 -6.53 6.70
C ASN A 88 15.88 -8.01 6.29
N GLY A 89 15.45 -8.33 5.06
CA GLY A 89 15.08 -9.68 4.66
C GLY A 89 13.88 -10.20 5.46
N PRO A 90 13.40 -11.43 5.21
CA PRO A 90 12.44 -12.07 6.09
C PRO A 90 13.13 -12.30 7.44
N ARG A 91 13.00 -11.34 8.37
CA ARG A 91 13.32 -11.55 9.78
C ARG A 91 12.27 -12.49 10.35
N GLY A 92 12.44 -13.78 10.04
CA GLY A 92 11.91 -14.83 10.87
C GLY A 92 12.42 -14.60 12.28
N VAL A 93 11.51 -14.32 13.19
CA VAL A 93 11.70 -14.79 14.57
C VAL A 93 11.66 -16.31 14.44
N VAL A 94 12.83 -16.90 14.20
CA VAL A 94 13.02 -18.34 14.17
C VAL A 94 14.28 -18.62 14.97
N SER A 95 14.06 -18.90 16.24
CA SER A 95 14.98 -19.62 17.12
C SER A 95 15.01 -21.13 16.80
N ASP A 96 14.54 -21.56 15.63
CA ASP A 96 14.41 -22.98 15.27
C ASP A 96 15.01 -23.29 13.87
N PRO A 97 16.17 -23.96 13.77
CA PRO A 97 16.94 -24.15 12.52
C PRO A 97 16.27 -24.98 11.41
N GLY A 98 14.96 -25.26 11.50
CA GLY A 98 14.19 -26.02 10.52
C GLY A 98 12.90 -25.35 10.03
N ALA A 99 12.49 -24.19 10.55
CA ALA A 99 11.25 -23.54 10.12
C ALA A 99 11.49 -22.71 8.85
N GLN A 100 11.07 -23.22 7.70
CA GLN A 100 10.87 -22.40 6.51
C GLN A 100 9.79 -21.36 6.83
N VAL A 101 10.20 -20.12 7.11
CA VAL A 101 9.27 -19.00 7.22
C VAL A 101 8.77 -18.69 5.81
N GLN A 102 7.70 -19.37 5.39
CA GLN A 102 6.82 -18.84 4.35
C GLN A 102 6.03 -17.68 4.96
N GLY A 103 6.72 -16.56 5.19
CA GLY A 103 6.04 -15.28 5.27
C GLY A 103 5.34 -15.02 3.93
N PRO A 104 4.20 -14.30 3.91
CA PRO A 104 3.58 -13.93 2.65
C PRO A 104 4.65 -13.28 1.75
N PRO A 105 4.63 -13.53 0.43
CA PRO A 105 5.59 -12.92 -0.48
C PRO A 105 5.63 -11.43 -0.20
N MET A 106 6.83 -10.84 -0.09
CA MET A 106 6.96 -9.39 0.05
C MET A 106 6.05 -8.71 -0.96
N GLY A 107 5.22 -7.76 -0.51
CA GLY A 107 4.29 -7.07 -1.40
C GLY A 107 2.91 -7.71 -1.58
N ALA A 108 2.64 -8.91 -1.04
CA ALA A 108 1.39 -9.64 -1.36
C ALA A 108 0.25 -9.46 -0.35
N ALA A 109 0.55 -9.11 0.91
CA ALA A 109 -0.47 -8.99 1.96
C ALA A 109 -0.52 -7.59 2.58
N LEU A 110 -1.73 -7.12 2.88
CA LEU A 110 -1.94 -5.92 3.68
C LEU A 110 -1.51 -6.18 5.14
N PRO A 111 -0.92 -5.19 5.82
CA PRO A 111 -0.76 -5.28 7.27
C PRO A 111 -2.12 -5.46 7.95
N ARG A 112 -2.24 -6.34 8.96
CA ARG A 112 -3.51 -6.54 9.72
C ARG A 112 -4.15 -5.24 10.21
N LYS A 113 -3.31 -4.28 10.62
CA LYS A 113 -3.76 -2.96 11.05
C LYS A 113 -4.46 -2.20 9.92
N VAL A 114 -3.93 -2.30 8.70
CA VAL A 114 -4.49 -1.69 7.49
C VAL A 114 -5.78 -2.41 7.08
N GLU A 115 -5.85 -3.74 7.19
CA GLU A 115 -7.10 -4.48 6.97
C GLU A 115 -8.22 -3.96 7.88
N GLY A 116 -7.94 -3.75 9.17
CA GLY A 116 -8.90 -3.19 10.11
C GLY A 116 -9.32 -1.75 9.78
N TRP A 117 -8.41 -0.94 9.23
CA TRP A 117 -8.72 0.43 8.78
C TRP A 117 -9.56 0.47 7.50
N LEU A 118 -9.38 -0.51 6.62
CA LEU A 118 -10.08 -0.60 5.34
C LEU A 118 -11.38 -1.42 5.42
N ALA A 119 -11.75 -1.93 6.58
CA ALA A 119 -12.95 -2.75 6.77
C ALA A 119 -14.24 -2.03 6.32
N ASP A 120 -14.31 -0.71 6.47
CA ASP A 120 -15.45 0.11 6.05
C ASP A 120 -15.47 0.42 4.53
N TYR A 121 -14.45 -0.03 3.79
CA TYR A 121 -14.26 0.25 2.37
C TYR A 121 -14.15 -1.03 1.54
N PRO A 122 -15.18 -1.90 1.54
CA PRO A 122 -15.10 -3.19 0.87
C PRO A 122 -14.98 -3.04 -0.66
N PRO A 123 -14.42 -4.06 -1.34
CA PRO A 123 -14.38 -4.11 -2.80
C PRO A 123 -15.80 -4.18 -3.40
N PRO A 124 -15.96 -3.97 -4.73
CA PRO A 124 -17.22 -4.12 -5.41
C PRO A 124 -17.77 -5.54 -5.25
N PRO A 125 -19.11 -5.69 -5.18
CA PRO A 125 -19.73 -7.01 -5.30
C PRO A 125 -19.20 -7.74 -6.54
N GLY A 126 -18.78 -9.00 -6.38
CA GLY A 126 -18.21 -9.82 -7.46
C GLY A 126 -16.68 -9.76 -7.60
N PHE A 127 -15.99 -8.87 -6.89
CA PHE A 127 -14.53 -8.84 -6.89
C PHE A 127 -13.93 -10.09 -6.22
N GLY A 128 -13.04 -10.81 -6.92
CA GLY A 128 -12.40 -12.03 -6.42
C GLY A 128 -13.29 -13.27 -6.38
N GLN A 129 -14.53 -13.19 -6.87
CA GLN A 129 -15.37 -14.36 -7.09
C GLN A 129 -14.91 -15.07 -8.38
N PRO A 130 -14.81 -16.41 -8.40
CA PRO A 130 -14.63 -17.12 -9.65
C PRO A 130 -15.79 -16.76 -10.59
N ILE A 131 -15.46 -16.48 -11.86
CA ILE A 131 -16.45 -16.29 -12.91
C ILE A 131 -17.24 -17.58 -12.96
N THR A 132 -18.44 -17.56 -12.39
CA THR A 132 -19.40 -18.63 -12.57
C THR A 132 -19.93 -18.42 -13.97
N GLU A 133 -19.41 -19.17 -14.93
CA GLU A 133 -19.98 -19.24 -16.27
C GLU A 133 -21.47 -19.59 -16.09
N ALA A 134 -22.33 -18.64 -16.44
CA ALA A 134 -23.75 -18.89 -16.56
C ALA A 134 -23.96 -19.85 -17.72
N GLU A 135 -24.79 -20.87 -17.46
CA GLU A 135 -25.18 -22.04 -18.26
C GLU A 135 -25.27 -21.86 -19.78
#